data_AF-A0A3S8U5P1-F1
#
_entry.id   AF-A0A3S8U5P1-F1
#
_cell.length_a   1.000
_cell.length_b   1.000
_cell.length_c   1.000
_cell.angle_alpha   90.00
_cell.angle_beta   90.00
_cell.angle_gamma   90.00
#
_symmetry.space_group_name_H-M   'P 1'
#
loop_
_entity.id
_entity.type
_entity.pdbx_description
1 polymer ?
#
loop_
_entity_poly.entity_id
_entity_poly.type
_entity_poly.pdbx_seq_one_letter_code
_entity_poly.pdbx_strand_id
1 'polypeptide(L)'
;MFLADPLRKLAARVENATDLMMHPAHGLRSRVTPADIARLEFANHMAAAALKRMVFSLREGMTDFQAYELARVGGLPLGCHPTFAMGDAPGLCGPSGRHLTLGQPVAFNICHWGANICRAGWLGRSAEDLPLAARDYVEVFVEPYVTAMSEWCSMMRPGVSGGYVWRHMMAALPAEVFGVTLNPGHLIGLDEWVSSPIREGSTDALASGMAMQMDVIPGHPVYGSTRMEDGYVIVDATLRAALAAEFPNVARRCEARGRFMRDVIGMEVPDSLLPLADTCGIVAPFLLDPAQVVVC
;
A
#
# COMPACT_ATOMS: atom_id res chain seq x y z
N MET A 1 27.96 0.00 12.28
CA MET A 1 27.28 -0.99 13.13
C MET A 1 27.71 -0.77 14.58
N PHE A 2 27.00 0.05 15.33
CA PHE A 2 27.50 0.60 16.61
C PHE A 2 27.38 -0.39 17.80
N LEU A 3 26.49 -1.39 17.72
CA LEU A 3 26.19 -2.33 18.81
C LEU A 3 26.92 -3.68 18.71
N ALA A 4 27.12 -4.22 17.51
CA ALA A 4 27.68 -5.57 17.36
C ALA A 4 29.21 -5.63 17.61
N ASP A 5 29.94 -4.56 17.29
CA ASP A 5 31.40 -4.53 17.46
C ASP A 5 31.83 -4.52 18.94
N PRO A 6 31.18 -3.78 19.85
CA PRO A 6 31.37 -3.97 21.29
C PRO A 6 31.02 -5.39 21.77
N LEU A 7 29.92 -5.98 21.29
CA LEU A 7 29.52 -7.33 21.70
C LEU A 7 30.54 -8.39 21.29
N ARG A 8 31.13 -8.28 20.09
CA ARG A 8 32.19 -9.20 19.62
C ARG A 8 33.47 -9.15 20.45
N LYS A 9 33.73 -8.05 21.14
CA LYS A 9 34.88 -7.92 22.05
C LYS A 9 34.64 -8.57 23.41
N LEU A 10 33.37 -8.73 23.81
CA LEU A 10 32.98 -9.19 25.14
C LEU A 10 32.47 -10.63 25.15
N ALA A 11 31.94 -11.13 24.04
CA ALA A 11 31.36 -12.46 23.91
C ALA A 11 32.18 -13.35 22.97
N ALA A 12 32.28 -14.64 23.30
CA ALA A 12 32.99 -15.63 22.50
C ALA A 12 32.32 -15.93 21.15
N ARG A 13 31.01 -15.73 21.03
CA ARG A 13 30.22 -15.95 19.82
C ARG A 13 29.12 -14.91 19.71
N VAL A 14 29.07 -14.20 18.59
CA VAL A 14 28.05 -13.20 18.28
C VAL A 14 27.51 -13.50 16.90
N GLU A 15 26.20 -13.77 16.82
CA GLU A 15 25.52 -14.15 15.59
C GLU A 15 24.35 -13.21 15.31
N ASN A 16 24.09 -12.99 14.02
CA ASN A 16 22.90 -12.26 13.60
C ASN A 16 21.72 -13.23 13.55
N ALA A 17 20.77 -13.06 14.46
CA ALA A 17 19.56 -13.86 14.56
C ALA A 17 18.29 -13.05 14.17
N THR A 18 18.45 -12.02 13.33
CA THR A 18 17.33 -11.17 12.88
C THR A 18 16.30 -11.97 12.07
N ASP A 19 16.76 -12.99 11.35
CA ASP A 19 15.93 -13.88 10.53
C ASP A 19 14.89 -14.66 11.35
N LEU A 20 15.24 -15.09 12.57
CA LEU A 20 14.29 -15.73 13.50
C LEU A 20 13.04 -14.88 13.73
N MET A 21 13.17 -13.56 13.71
CA MET A 21 12.05 -12.64 13.92
C MET A 21 11.40 -12.20 12.61
N MET A 22 12.19 -11.92 11.57
CA MET A 22 11.74 -11.12 10.42
C MET A 22 11.93 -11.79 9.06
N HIS A 23 12.48 -13.01 8.96
CA HIS A 23 12.62 -13.68 7.66
C HIS A 23 11.25 -13.94 7.03
N PRO A 24 10.99 -13.54 5.76
CA PRO A 24 9.63 -13.56 5.21
C PRO A 24 8.99 -14.95 5.17
N ALA A 25 9.79 -16.01 4.98
CA ALA A 25 9.30 -17.39 4.97
C ALA A 25 9.03 -18.01 6.36
N HIS A 26 9.88 -17.75 7.35
CA HIS A 26 9.91 -18.52 8.61
C HIS A 26 10.06 -17.68 9.88
N GLY A 27 10.19 -16.35 9.76
CA GLY A 27 10.31 -15.45 10.89
C GLY A 27 9.03 -15.44 11.72
N LEU A 28 9.17 -15.36 13.05
CA LEU A 28 8.05 -15.38 13.99
C LEU A 28 7.00 -14.29 13.73
N ARG A 29 7.39 -13.17 13.10
CA ARG A 29 6.51 -12.02 12.82
C ARG A 29 5.94 -12.03 11.40
N SER A 30 6.19 -13.08 10.62
CA SER A 30 5.81 -13.14 9.21
C SER A 30 4.45 -13.77 8.97
N ARG A 31 3.78 -14.25 10.03
CA ARG A 31 2.46 -14.88 9.97
C ARG A 31 1.53 -14.31 11.03
N VAL A 32 0.27 -14.09 10.66
CA VAL A 32 -0.78 -13.51 11.51
C VAL A 32 -1.85 -14.54 11.86
N THR A 33 -2.38 -14.44 13.08
CA THR A 33 -3.53 -15.21 13.57
C THR A 33 -4.86 -14.54 13.20
N PRO A 34 -6.04 -15.18 13.39
CA PRO A 34 -7.32 -14.51 13.24
C PRO A 34 -7.47 -13.22 14.07
N ALA A 35 -6.95 -13.22 15.30
CA ALA A 35 -6.97 -12.05 16.18
C ALA A 35 -6.08 -10.92 15.64
N ASP A 36 -4.91 -11.24 15.08
CA ASP A 36 -4.05 -10.28 14.43
C ASP A 36 -4.73 -9.68 13.19
N ILE A 37 -5.42 -10.49 12.37
CA ILE A 37 -6.19 -10.00 11.21
C ILE A 37 -7.25 -9.00 11.65
N ALA A 38 -7.99 -9.29 12.73
CA ALA A 38 -8.98 -8.36 13.26
C ALA A 38 -8.37 -7.02 13.70
N ARG A 39 -7.20 -7.05 14.35
CA ARG A 39 -6.45 -5.84 14.75
C ARG A 39 -5.95 -5.05 13.53
N LEU A 40 -5.38 -5.74 12.55
CA LEU A 40 -4.85 -5.14 11.32
C LEU A 40 -5.98 -4.53 10.48
N GLU A 41 -7.12 -5.20 10.36
CA GLU A 41 -8.30 -4.68 9.66
C GLU A 41 -8.81 -3.39 10.30
N PHE A 42 -8.85 -3.32 11.62
CA PHE A 42 -9.21 -2.09 12.33
C PHE A 42 -8.20 -0.95 12.05
N ALA A 43 -6.90 -1.22 12.11
CA ALA A 43 -5.86 -0.22 11.84
C ALA A 43 -5.93 0.30 10.39
N ASN A 44 -6.12 -0.61 9.42
CA ASN A 44 -6.27 -0.27 8.00
C ASN A 44 -7.54 0.55 7.75
N HIS A 45 -8.67 0.18 8.35
CA HIS A 45 -9.89 0.97 8.28
C HIS A 45 -9.69 2.38 8.86
N MET A 46 -9.01 2.53 10.00
CA MET A 46 -8.76 3.85 10.61
C MET A 46 -7.92 4.75 9.71
N ALA A 47 -6.84 4.21 9.14
CA ALA A 47 -5.98 4.94 8.19
C ALA A 47 -6.74 5.31 6.91
N ALA A 48 -7.49 4.36 6.33
CA ALA A 48 -8.28 4.56 5.12
C ALA A 48 -9.40 5.58 5.33
N ALA A 49 -10.09 5.54 6.47
CA ALA A 49 -11.14 6.50 6.81
C ALA A 49 -10.57 7.91 7.00
N ALA A 50 -9.38 8.04 7.60
CA ALA A 50 -8.69 9.31 7.73
C ALA A 50 -8.27 9.87 6.37
N LEU A 51 -7.65 9.04 5.53
CA LEU A 51 -7.26 9.42 4.18
C LEU A 51 -8.48 9.81 3.34
N LYS A 52 -9.58 9.06 3.41
CA LYS A 52 -10.83 9.39 2.71
C LYS A 52 -11.37 10.75 3.13
N ARG A 53 -11.42 11.06 4.44
CA ARG A 53 -11.85 12.40 4.92
C ARG A 53 -10.96 13.50 4.37
N MET A 54 -9.64 13.29 4.38
CA MET A 54 -8.67 14.24 3.83
C MET A 54 -8.92 14.50 2.34
N VAL A 55 -8.93 13.44 1.53
CA VAL A 55 -9.07 13.52 0.07
C VAL A 55 -10.37 14.18 -0.36
N PHE A 56 -11.50 13.79 0.23
CA PHE A 56 -12.81 14.41 -0.09
C PHE A 56 -12.93 15.87 0.39
N SER A 57 -12.03 16.31 1.27
CA SER A 57 -11.97 17.68 1.77
C SER A 57 -11.01 18.57 0.99
N LEU A 58 -10.22 18.02 0.05
CA LEU A 58 -9.25 18.81 -0.71
C LEU A 58 -9.93 19.89 -1.53
N ARG A 59 -9.42 21.12 -1.46
CA ARG A 59 -9.89 22.29 -2.20
C ARG A 59 -8.66 23.08 -2.66
N GLU A 60 -8.75 23.68 -3.83
CA GLU A 60 -7.73 24.62 -4.29
C GLU A 60 -7.54 25.76 -3.28
N GLY A 61 -6.29 26.14 -3.03
CA GLY A 61 -5.92 27.22 -2.12
C GLY A 61 -5.91 26.87 -0.63
N MET A 62 -6.37 25.68 -0.21
CA MET A 62 -6.14 25.25 1.18
C MET A 62 -4.67 24.85 1.38
N THR A 63 -4.19 24.81 2.62
CA THR A 63 -2.85 24.28 2.92
C THR A 63 -2.85 22.77 3.16
N ASP A 64 -1.71 22.13 2.96
CA ASP A 64 -1.49 20.73 3.36
C ASP A 64 -1.71 20.50 4.88
N PHE A 65 -1.45 21.51 5.73
CA PHE A 65 -1.84 21.49 7.15
C PHE A 65 -3.35 21.39 7.34
N GLN A 66 -4.13 22.23 6.64
CA GLN A 66 -5.60 22.17 6.71
C GLN A 66 -6.12 20.83 6.21
N ALA A 67 -5.52 20.28 5.14
CA ALA A 67 -5.90 18.97 4.61
C ALA A 67 -5.65 17.87 5.65
N TYR A 68 -4.48 17.88 6.28
CA TYR A 68 -4.10 16.90 7.29
C TYR A 68 -4.97 17.01 8.56
N GLU A 69 -5.32 18.21 9.01
CA GLU A 69 -6.26 18.41 10.12
C GLU A 69 -7.64 17.78 9.83
N LEU A 70 -8.13 17.91 8.60
CA LEU A 70 -9.41 17.34 8.16
C LEU A 70 -9.38 15.81 8.06
N ALA A 71 -8.19 15.20 7.94
CA ALA A 71 -8.01 13.75 8.01
C ALA A 71 -8.51 13.19 9.35
N ARG A 72 -8.37 13.96 10.46
CA ARG A 72 -8.73 13.51 11.81
C ARG A 72 -8.15 12.11 12.12
N VAL A 73 -6.84 11.97 12.00
CA VAL A 73 -6.09 10.69 12.01
C VAL A 73 -6.40 9.77 13.21
N GLY A 74 -6.89 10.33 14.32
CA GLY A 74 -7.26 9.55 15.49
C GLY A 74 -6.06 9.21 16.37
N GLY A 75 -6.24 8.26 17.30
CA GLY A 75 -5.29 8.00 18.40
C GLY A 75 -4.42 6.74 18.26
N LEU A 76 -4.47 6.02 17.14
CA LEU A 76 -3.61 4.85 16.94
C LEU A 76 -2.13 5.27 16.76
N PRO A 77 -1.15 4.52 17.30
CA PRO A 77 0.26 4.80 17.09
C PRO A 77 0.61 4.85 15.59
N LEU A 78 1.45 5.81 15.21
CA LEU A 78 1.90 5.97 13.83
C LEU A 78 2.96 4.92 13.49
N GLY A 79 2.83 4.29 12.31
CA GLY A 79 3.81 3.31 11.80
C GLY A 79 4.98 3.93 11.07
N CYS A 80 4.77 5.10 10.46
CA CYS A 80 5.80 5.97 9.93
C CYS A 80 5.33 7.42 10.03
N HIS A 81 6.21 8.37 9.69
CA HIS A 81 5.82 9.77 9.63
C HIS A 81 4.79 9.99 8.51
N PRO A 82 3.65 10.64 8.77
CA PRO A 82 2.69 10.99 7.73
C PRO A 82 3.34 11.90 6.69
N THR A 83 3.16 11.54 5.42
CA THR A 83 3.71 12.25 4.27
C THR A 83 2.62 13.03 3.56
N PHE A 84 3.02 14.16 2.99
CA PHE A 84 2.22 14.99 2.10
C PHE A 84 3.19 15.71 1.14
N ALA A 85 3.48 15.07 0.01
CA ALA A 85 4.38 15.59 -1.02
C ALA A 85 3.56 16.21 -2.15
N MET A 86 3.97 17.40 -2.60
CA MET A 86 3.34 18.12 -3.71
C MET A 86 4.38 18.59 -4.71
N GLY A 87 4.10 18.40 -6.00
CA GLY A 87 4.98 18.82 -7.09
C GLY A 87 6.38 18.24 -6.95
N ASP A 88 7.34 19.13 -6.68
CA ASP A 88 8.77 18.86 -6.57
C ASP A 88 9.24 18.47 -5.15
N ALA A 89 8.33 18.41 -4.17
CA ALA A 89 8.69 18.07 -2.81
C ALA A 89 9.26 16.64 -2.69
N PRO A 90 10.24 16.40 -1.81
CA PRO A 90 10.75 15.03 -1.56
C PRO A 90 9.63 14.08 -1.12
N GLY A 91 9.59 12.86 -1.63
CA GLY A 91 8.47 11.92 -1.38
C GLY A 91 8.25 11.50 0.07
N LEU A 92 9.20 11.76 0.97
CA LEU A 92 9.11 11.48 2.42
C LEU A 92 8.87 12.75 3.27
N CYS A 93 8.48 13.88 2.65
CA CYS A 93 8.15 15.08 3.39
C CYS A 93 6.76 15.01 4.01
N GLY A 94 6.61 15.54 5.22
CA GLY A 94 5.30 15.81 5.83
C GLY A 94 4.70 17.13 5.33
N PRO A 95 3.48 17.46 5.80
CA PRO A 95 2.88 18.77 5.60
C PRO A 95 3.83 19.92 6.00
N SER A 96 3.84 20.99 5.21
CA SER A 96 4.82 22.09 5.32
C SER A 96 4.19 23.49 5.25
N GLY A 97 2.86 23.58 5.19
CA GLY A 97 2.11 24.83 5.01
C GLY A 97 1.97 25.25 3.54
N ARG A 98 2.32 24.38 2.59
CA ARG A 98 2.18 24.67 1.15
C ARG A 98 0.71 24.70 0.76
N HIS A 99 0.36 25.58 -0.18
CA HIS A 99 -1.00 25.70 -0.72
C HIS A 99 -1.24 24.68 -1.83
N LEU A 100 -2.38 23.99 -1.79
CA LEU A 100 -2.83 23.08 -2.84
C LEU A 100 -3.12 23.90 -4.11
N THR A 101 -2.34 23.66 -5.15
CA THR A 101 -2.41 24.40 -6.41
C THR A 101 -2.88 23.46 -7.53
N LEU A 102 -3.83 23.92 -8.35
CA LEU A 102 -4.34 23.18 -9.50
C LEU A 102 -3.19 22.78 -10.44
N GLY A 103 -3.29 21.59 -11.04
CA GLY A 103 -2.31 21.09 -12.01
C GLY A 103 -0.98 20.68 -11.37
N GLN A 104 -0.97 20.28 -10.10
CA GLN A 104 0.20 19.69 -9.44
C GLN A 104 -0.05 18.23 -9.04
N PRO A 105 0.96 17.34 -9.18
CA PRO A 105 0.87 16.01 -8.62
C PRO A 105 1.02 16.08 -7.09
N VAL A 106 0.30 15.22 -6.39
CA VAL A 106 0.30 15.14 -4.93
C VAL A 106 0.31 13.68 -4.51
N ALA A 107 1.07 13.36 -3.48
CA ALA A 107 1.08 12.06 -2.83
C ALA A 107 1.03 12.24 -1.31
N PHE A 108 0.27 11.39 -0.62
CA PHE A 108 0.16 11.43 0.84
C PHE A 108 -0.14 10.05 1.40
N ASN A 109 0.13 9.87 2.69
CA ASN A 109 -0.23 8.66 3.41
C ASN A 109 -0.69 8.93 4.84
N ILE A 110 -1.50 8.01 5.35
CA ILE A 110 -1.75 7.85 6.78
C ILE A 110 -1.27 6.46 7.16
N CYS A 111 -0.35 6.38 8.13
CA CYS A 111 0.26 5.14 8.56
C CYS A 111 0.07 4.92 10.06
N HIS A 112 -0.53 3.78 10.41
CA HIS A 112 -0.65 3.28 11.77
C HIS A 112 0.11 1.96 11.93
N TRP A 113 0.34 1.50 13.16
CA TRP A 113 0.88 0.16 13.37
C TRP A 113 -0.02 -0.93 12.77
N GLY A 114 0.44 -1.49 11.64
CA GLY A 114 -0.26 -2.51 10.88
C GLY A 114 -1.00 -2.01 9.64
N ALA A 115 -0.80 -0.74 9.25
CA ALA A 115 -1.43 -0.16 8.08
C ALA A 115 -0.60 1.01 7.54
N ASN A 116 -0.42 1.07 6.22
CA ASN A 116 0.01 2.29 5.54
C ASN A 116 -0.88 2.45 4.30
N ILE A 117 -1.69 3.50 4.29
CA ILE A 117 -2.61 3.79 3.19
C ILE A 117 -2.09 5.02 2.47
N CYS A 118 -1.68 4.83 1.21
CA CYS A 118 -1.08 5.88 0.38
C CYS A 118 -1.93 6.13 -0.85
N ARG A 119 -2.06 7.40 -1.26
CA ARG A 119 -2.59 7.76 -2.58
C ARG A 119 -1.69 8.79 -3.25
N ALA A 120 -1.63 8.73 -4.56
CA ALA A 120 -1.06 9.76 -5.41
C ALA A 120 -1.95 10.02 -6.63
N GLY A 121 -1.96 11.27 -7.08
CA GLY A 121 -2.72 11.72 -8.24
C GLY A 121 -2.50 13.21 -8.48
N TRP A 122 -3.34 13.84 -9.29
CA TRP A 122 -3.23 15.26 -9.62
C TRP A 122 -4.27 16.09 -8.88
N LEU A 123 -3.89 17.26 -8.38
CA LEU A 123 -4.83 18.30 -7.97
C LEU A 123 -5.53 18.87 -9.22
N GLY A 124 -6.58 18.18 -9.64
CA GLY A 124 -7.43 18.53 -10.78
C GLY A 124 -8.76 17.79 -10.67
N ARG A 125 -9.72 18.12 -11.52
CA ARG A 125 -11.02 17.46 -11.68
C ARG A 125 -11.08 16.61 -12.94
N SER A 126 -10.20 16.87 -13.90
CA SER A 126 -10.09 16.14 -15.16
C SER A 126 -8.70 16.33 -15.76
N ALA A 127 -8.42 15.65 -16.87
CA ALA A 127 -7.20 15.82 -17.64
C ALA A 127 -6.97 17.27 -18.13
N GLU A 128 -8.03 18.08 -18.25
CA GLU A 128 -7.93 19.46 -18.73
C GLU A 128 -7.17 20.37 -17.76
N ASP A 129 -7.21 20.04 -16.47
CA ASP A 129 -6.52 20.75 -15.38
C ASP A 129 -5.02 20.40 -15.30
N LEU A 130 -4.56 19.38 -16.04
CA LEU A 130 -3.16 18.96 -16.06
C LEU A 130 -2.34 19.77 -17.09
N PRO A 131 -1.01 19.89 -16.90
CA PRO A 131 -0.12 20.39 -17.94
C PRO A 131 -0.33 19.64 -19.26
N LEU A 132 -0.16 20.32 -20.40
CA LEU A 132 -0.44 19.76 -21.73
C LEU A 132 0.23 18.40 -21.97
N ALA A 133 1.47 18.22 -21.51
CA ALA A 133 2.24 16.99 -21.66
C ALA A 133 1.75 15.83 -20.79
N ALA A 134 0.87 16.08 -19.81
CA ALA A 134 0.35 15.09 -18.87
C ALA A 134 -1.15 14.83 -19.07
N ARG A 135 -1.77 15.33 -20.15
CA ARG A 135 -3.23 15.17 -20.37
C ARG A 135 -3.64 13.74 -20.69
N ASP A 136 -2.72 12.93 -21.20
CA ASP A 136 -2.88 11.49 -21.43
C ASP A 136 -2.45 10.62 -20.23
N TYR A 137 -2.34 11.24 -19.04
CA TYR A 137 -1.93 10.60 -17.79
C TYR A 137 -2.73 9.33 -17.47
N VAL A 138 -4.06 9.37 -17.67
CA VAL A 138 -4.93 8.25 -17.31
C VAL A 138 -4.61 7.05 -18.20
N GLU A 139 -4.62 7.25 -19.51
CA GLU A 139 -4.46 6.20 -20.51
C GLU A 139 -3.04 5.65 -20.55
N VAL A 140 -2.03 6.51 -20.45
CA VAL A 140 -0.62 6.11 -20.63
C VAL A 140 0.00 5.60 -19.33
N PHE A 141 -0.48 6.05 -18.18
CA PHE A 141 0.19 5.79 -16.90
C PHE A 141 -0.71 5.14 -15.85
N VAL A 142 -1.96 5.60 -15.67
CA VAL A 142 -2.84 5.05 -14.63
C VAL A 142 -3.40 3.68 -15.02
N GLU A 143 -3.96 3.53 -16.22
CA GLU A 143 -4.59 2.28 -16.67
C GLU A 143 -3.62 1.08 -16.68
N PRO A 144 -2.38 1.21 -17.21
CA PRO A 144 -1.41 0.11 -17.14
C PRO A 144 -1.00 -0.21 -15.70
N TYR A 145 -0.90 0.79 -14.83
CA TYR A 145 -0.61 0.56 -13.41
C TYR A 145 -1.74 -0.20 -12.72
N VAL A 146 -3.00 0.20 -12.93
CA VAL A 146 -4.18 -0.48 -12.36
C VAL A 146 -4.26 -1.93 -12.86
N THR A 147 -3.97 -2.16 -14.14
CA THR A 147 -3.87 -3.50 -14.72
C THR A 147 -2.79 -4.32 -14.01
N ALA A 148 -1.59 -3.77 -13.82
CA ALA A 148 -0.51 -4.46 -13.09
C ALA A 148 -0.87 -4.73 -11.62
N MET A 149 -1.64 -3.86 -10.95
CA MET A 149 -2.10 -4.11 -9.59
C MET A 149 -3.16 -5.22 -9.54
N SER A 150 -3.98 -5.37 -10.58
CA SER A 150 -4.89 -6.51 -10.75
C SER A 150 -4.10 -7.82 -10.88
N GLU A 151 -3.04 -7.83 -11.70
CA GLU A 151 -2.13 -8.98 -11.81
C GLU A 151 -1.44 -9.29 -10.47
N TRP A 152 -0.99 -8.27 -9.74
CA TRP A 152 -0.44 -8.45 -8.38
C TRP A 152 -1.43 -9.18 -7.47
N CYS A 153 -2.68 -8.72 -7.41
CA CYS A 153 -3.75 -9.35 -6.63
C CYS A 153 -3.94 -10.82 -7.03
N SER A 154 -3.97 -11.11 -8.34
CA SER A 154 -4.19 -12.45 -8.87
C SER A 154 -3.14 -13.46 -8.38
N MET A 155 -1.90 -12.99 -8.13
CA MET A 155 -0.76 -13.79 -7.72
C MET A 155 -0.65 -13.97 -6.20
N MET A 156 -1.43 -13.25 -5.38
CA MET A 156 -1.37 -13.35 -3.91
C MET A 156 -2.05 -14.62 -3.39
N ARG A 157 -1.41 -15.76 -3.68
CA ARG A 157 -1.89 -17.11 -3.37
C ARG A 157 -0.81 -17.90 -2.64
N PRO A 158 -1.17 -18.75 -1.67
CA PRO A 158 -0.21 -19.67 -1.06
C PRO A 158 0.52 -20.52 -2.12
N GLY A 159 1.85 -20.61 -2.01
CA GLY A 159 2.72 -21.39 -2.89
C GLY A 159 3.34 -20.63 -4.07
N VAL A 160 2.84 -19.43 -4.42
CA VAL A 160 3.46 -18.59 -5.44
C VAL A 160 4.80 -18.06 -4.92
N SER A 161 5.89 -18.19 -5.68
CA SER A 161 7.19 -17.67 -5.25
C SER A 161 7.26 -16.15 -5.40
N GLY A 162 7.87 -15.46 -4.44
CA GLY A 162 8.02 -14.01 -4.52
C GLY A 162 8.88 -13.54 -5.70
N GLY A 163 9.84 -14.36 -6.16
CA GLY A 163 10.60 -14.07 -7.38
C GLY A 163 9.76 -14.20 -8.65
N TYR A 164 8.71 -15.04 -8.66
CA TYR A 164 7.74 -15.08 -9.75
C TYR A 164 6.93 -13.78 -9.81
N VAL A 165 6.42 -13.32 -8.66
CA VAL A 165 5.70 -12.04 -8.56
C VAL A 165 6.58 -10.88 -9.01
N TRP A 166 7.81 -10.79 -8.48
CA TRP A 166 8.74 -9.71 -8.82
C TRP A 166 8.97 -9.61 -10.32
N ARG A 167 9.23 -10.74 -11.01
CA ARG A 167 9.46 -10.74 -12.46
C ARG A 167 8.24 -10.28 -13.26
N HIS A 168 7.03 -10.70 -12.87
CA HIS A 168 5.81 -10.28 -13.55
C HIS A 168 5.57 -8.78 -13.35
N MET A 169 5.75 -8.27 -12.13
CA MET A 169 5.59 -6.84 -11.86
C MET A 169 6.58 -5.96 -12.61
N MET A 170 7.85 -6.38 -12.70
CA MET A 170 8.86 -5.62 -13.46
C MET A 170 8.62 -5.68 -14.97
N ALA A 171 7.99 -6.75 -15.48
CA ALA A 171 7.59 -6.85 -16.89
C ALA A 171 6.34 -6.01 -17.19
N ALA A 172 5.36 -6.00 -16.28
CA ALA A 172 4.14 -5.23 -16.41
C ALA A 172 4.37 -3.71 -16.25
N LEU A 173 5.38 -3.33 -15.45
CA LEU A 173 5.76 -1.94 -15.19
C LEU A 173 7.24 -1.68 -15.56
N PRO A 174 7.56 -1.52 -16.86
CA PRO A 174 8.92 -1.28 -17.31
C PRO A 174 9.54 -0.05 -16.64
N ALA A 175 10.79 -0.16 -16.20
CA ALA A 175 11.48 0.86 -15.39
C ALA A 175 11.62 2.20 -16.12
N GLU A 176 11.74 2.18 -17.45
CA GLU A 176 11.85 3.35 -18.32
C GLU A 176 10.58 4.22 -18.31
N VAL A 177 9.42 3.64 -18.00
CA VAL A 177 8.15 4.37 -17.90
C VAL A 177 7.76 4.59 -16.44
N PHE A 178 7.81 3.54 -15.62
CA PHE A 178 7.22 3.56 -14.28
C PHE A 178 8.24 3.79 -13.15
N GLY A 179 9.54 3.60 -13.37
CA GLY A 179 10.55 3.89 -12.35
C GLY A 179 10.39 3.13 -11.03
N VAL A 180 9.74 1.96 -11.03
CA VAL A 180 9.56 1.15 -9.81
C VAL A 180 10.90 0.55 -9.41
N THR A 181 11.39 0.91 -8.21
CA THR A 181 12.73 0.51 -7.73
C THR A 181 12.70 -0.33 -6.45
N LEU A 182 11.57 -0.34 -5.73
CA LEU A 182 11.39 -1.12 -4.51
C LEU A 182 10.79 -2.49 -4.82
N ASN A 183 10.84 -3.38 -3.83
CA ASN A 183 10.13 -4.65 -3.87
C ASN A 183 8.62 -4.40 -4.03
N PRO A 184 7.92 -5.04 -4.99
CA PRO A 184 6.51 -4.82 -5.22
C PRO A 184 5.65 -5.49 -4.14
N GLY A 185 5.60 -4.84 -2.99
CA GLY A 185 4.97 -5.29 -1.76
C GLY A 185 5.95 -5.93 -0.75
N HIS A 186 5.54 -5.89 0.51
CA HIS A 186 6.28 -6.41 1.65
C HIS A 186 5.33 -6.82 2.78
N LEU A 187 5.87 -7.53 3.77
CA LEU A 187 5.16 -7.85 5.00
C LEU A 187 5.01 -6.61 5.88
N ILE A 188 3.84 -6.47 6.48
CA ILE A 188 3.50 -5.42 7.44
C ILE A 188 3.17 -6.02 8.81
N GLY A 189 3.36 -5.25 9.88
CA GLY A 189 3.06 -5.69 11.23
C GLY A 189 3.05 -4.53 12.21
N LEU A 190 3.83 -4.62 13.29
CA LEU A 190 4.10 -3.45 14.13
C LEU A 190 5.05 -2.46 13.44
N ASP A 191 5.95 -2.99 12.61
CA ASP A 191 6.75 -2.18 11.70
C ASP A 191 5.96 -1.94 10.42
N GLU A 192 6.17 -0.78 9.82
CA GLU A 192 5.68 -0.48 8.47
C GLU A 192 6.28 -1.47 7.47
N TRP A 193 7.59 -1.75 7.54
CA TRP A 193 8.26 -2.73 6.70
C TRP A 193 8.97 -3.80 7.53
N VAL A 194 8.43 -5.03 7.56
CA VAL A 194 9.09 -6.15 8.26
C VAL A 194 10.16 -6.79 7.38
N SER A 195 9.78 -7.31 6.23
CA SER A 195 10.65 -7.88 5.19
C SER A 195 9.81 -8.18 3.95
N SER A 196 10.42 -8.56 2.82
CA SER A 196 9.64 -8.93 1.63
C SER A 196 10.00 -10.33 1.10
N PRO A 197 9.01 -11.22 0.90
CA PRO A 197 9.21 -12.42 0.09
C PRO A 197 9.39 -12.06 -1.40
N ILE A 198 8.89 -10.91 -1.85
CA ILE A 198 8.85 -10.48 -3.24
C ILE A 198 10.10 -9.65 -3.56
N ARG A 199 11.12 -10.29 -4.12
CA ARG A 199 12.36 -9.65 -4.56
C ARG A 199 12.98 -10.44 -5.71
N GLU A 200 13.91 -9.83 -6.44
CA GLU A 200 14.64 -10.48 -7.51
C GLU A 200 15.25 -11.82 -7.05
N GLY A 201 15.04 -12.88 -7.85
CA GLY A 201 15.57 -14.21 -7.57
C GLY A 201 14.98 -14.93 -6.34
N SER A 202 13.99 -14.37 -5.65
CA SER A 202 13.43 -14.97 -4.43
C SER A 202 12.75 -16.32 -4.69
N THR A 203 13.09 -17.30 -3.86
CA THR A 203 12.43 -18.61 -3.80
C THR A 203 11.43 -18.70 -2.63
N ASP A 204 11.29 -17.64 -1.82
CA ASP A 204 10.34 -17.61 -0.71
C ASP A 204 8.91 -17.69 -1.25
N ALA A 205 8.16 -18.70 -0.83
CA ALA A 205 6.76 -18.84 -1.20
C ALA A 205 5.88 -17.90 -0.37
N LEU A 206 4.92 -17.25 -1.02
CA LEU A 206 3.77 -16.64 -0.38
C LEU A 206 2.99 -17.71 0.38
N ALA A 207 2.43 -17.36 1.52
CA ALA A 207 1.76 -18.32 2.39
C ALA A 207 0.58 -17.70 3.16
N SER A 208 -0.34 -18.57 3.56
CA SER A 208 -1.43 -18.23 4.48
C SER A 208 -0.88 -17.57 5.75
N GLY A 209 -1.50 -16.49 6.20
CA GLY A 209 -1.10 -15.68 7.34
C GLY A 209 -0.13 -14.54 6.99
N MET A 210 0.32 -14.35 5.74
CA MET A 210 1.13 -13.18 5.40
C MET A 210 0.26 -11.92 5.33
N ALA A 211 0.47 -10.97 6.23
CA ALA A 211 -0.07 -9.60 6.10
C ALA A 211 0.85 -8.79 5.18
N MET A 212 0.33 -8.36 4.05
CA MET A 212 1.07 -7.72 2.97
C MET A 212 0.60 -6.28 2.76
N GLN A 213 1.53 -5.38 2.44
CA GLN A 213 1.20 -4.14 1.75
C GLN A 213 1.32 -4.40 0.25
N MET A 214 0.32 -3.98 -0.52
CA MET A 214 0.57 -3.67 -1.93
C MET A 214 1.34 -2.35 -1.94
N ASP A 215 2.66 -2.43 -2.14
CA ASP A 215 3.53 -1.26 -2.21
C ASP A 215 4.29 -1.26 -3.53
N VAL A 216 3.67 -0.65 -4.54
CA VAL A 216 4.26 -0.48 -5.87
C VAL A 216 4.20 1.00 -6.22
N ILE A 217 5.36 1.64 -6.21
CA ILE A 217 5.49 3.10 -6.31
C ILE A 217 5.99 3.49 -7.70
N PRO A 218 5.09 3.83 -8.65
CA PRO A 218 5.51 4.35 -9.93
C PRO A 218 5.86 5.84 -9.82
N GLY A 219 6.85 6.29 -10.59
CA GLY A 219 7.27 7.68 -10.68
C GLY A 219 7.72 8.03 -12.09
N HIS A 220 7.21 9.14 -12.62
CA HIS A 220 7.54 9.63 -13.95
C HIS A 220 7.66 11.16 -13.96
N PRO A 221 8.68 11.74 -14.63
CA PRO A 221 8.92 13.20 -14.61
C PRO A 221 7.77 14.03 -15.19
N VAL A 222 6.96 13.47 -16.10
CA VAL A 222 5.80 14.16 -16.69
C VAL A 222 4.51 13.83 -15.94
N TYR A 223 4.33 12.58 -15.53
CA TYR A 223 3.05 12.06 -15.02
C TYR A 223 2.95 12.11 -13.49
N GLY A 224 4.05 12.36 -12.79
CA GLY A 224 4.09 12.26 -11.34
C GLY A 224 3.99 10.81 -10.89
N SER A 225 2.95 10.48 -10.13
CA SER A 225 2.70 9.13 -9.60
C SER A 225 1.20 8.86 -9.52
N THR A 226 0.83 7.58 -9.65
CA THR A 226 -0.53 7.06 -9.46
C THR A 226 -0.61 6.03 -8.32
N ARG A 227 0.40 6.05 -7.44
CA ARG A 227 0.59 5.09 -6.35
C ARG A 227 -0.68 4.87 -5.53
N MET A 228 -1.01 3.59 -5.33
CA MET A 228 -2.03 3.10 -4.42
C MET A 228 -1.39 2.06 -3.50
N GLU A 229 -1.44 2.31 -2.19
CA GLU A 229 -1.02 1.34 -1.20
C GLU A 229 -2.16 1.05 -0.23
N ASP A 230 -2.38 -0.24 0.04
CA ASP A 230 -3.33 -0.74 1.02
C ASP A 230 -2.83 -2.07 1.62
N GLY A 231 -3.36 -2.42 2.81
CA GLY A 231 -3.08 -3.68 3.49
C GLY A 231 -3.99 -4.83 3.05
N TYR A 232 -3.39 -6.01 2.93
CA TYR A 232 -4.05 -7.27 2.59
C TYR A 232 -3.54 -8.41 3.46
N VAL A 233 -4.29 -9.52 3.54
CA VAL A 233 -3.80 -10.76 4.16
C VAL A 233 -4.00 -11.92 3.21
N ILE A 234 -2.93 -12.70 2.98
CA ILE A 234 -3.01 -13.95 2.26
C ILE A 234 -3.53 -15.03 3.21
N VAL A 235 -4.58 -15.76 2.83
CA VAL A 235 -5.21 -16.81 3.63
C VAL A 235 -5.44 -18.08 2.82
N ASP A 236 -5.37 -19.23 3.49
CA ASP A 236 -5.93 -20.49 3.01
C ASP A 236 -7.36 -20.70 3.55
N ALA A 237 -7.98 -21.82 3.16
CA ALA A 237 -9.31 -22.17 3.60
C ALA A 237 -9.43 -22.34 5.13
N THR A 238 -8.38 -22.82 5.79
CA THR A 238 -8.36 -23.04 7.25
C THR A 238 -8.38 -21.72 8.00
N LEU A 239 -7.47 -20.81 7.66
CA LEU A 239 -7.40 -19.48 8.29
C LEU A 239 -8.64 -18.65 7.99
N ARG A 240 -9.18 -18.76 6.77
CA ARG A 240 -10.45 -18.10 6.41
C ARG A 240 -11.63 -18.63 7.23
N ALA A 241 -11.71 -19.95 7.44
CA ALA A 241 -12.75 -20.56 8.28
C ALA A 241 -12.61 -20.15 9.75
N ALA A 242 -11.38 -20.12 10.28
CA ALA A 242 -11.11 -19.67 11.65
C ALA A 242 -11.52 -18.20 11.84
N LEU A 243 -11.15 -17.31 10.90
CA LEU A 243 -11.56 -15.91 10.93
C LEU A 243 -13.09 -15.75 10.89
N ALA A 244 -13.80 -16.54 10.08
CA ALA A 244 -15.25 -16.51 10.01
C ALA A 244 -15.93 -16.99 11.30
N ALA A 245 -15.33 -17.95 12.01
CA ALA A 245 -15.84 -18.47 13.27
C ALA A 245 -15.58 -17.50 14.44
N GLU A 246 -14.36 -16.98 14.56
CA GLU A 246 -13.93 -16.16 15.70
C GLU A 246 -14.29 -14.68 15.54
N PHE A 247 -14.21 -14.15 14.31
CA PHE A 247 -14.43 -12.74 13.98
C PHE A 247 -15.37 -12.57 12.77
N PRO A 248 -16.63 -13.04 12.84
CA PRO A 248 -17.55 -13.09 11.69
C PRO A 248 -17.83 -11.73 11.04
N ASN A 249 -17.77 -10.63 11.82
CA ASN A 249 -17.93 -9.29 11.27
C ASN A 249 -16.70 -8.83 10.45
N VAL A 250 -15.49 -9.22 10.84
CA VAL A 250 -14.26 -8.94 10.09
C VAL A 250 -14.30 -9.71 8.77
N ALA A 251 -14.57 -11.01 8.83
CA ALA A 251 -14.70 -11.85 7.65
C ALA A 251 -15.71 -11.29 6.64
N ARG A 252 -16.88 -10.83 7.11
CA ARG A 252 -17.90 -10.20 6.24
C ARG A 252 -17.43 -8.91 5.57
N ARG A 253 -16.67 -8.06 6.28
CA ARG A 253 -16.12 -6.82 5.70
C ARG A 253 -15.06 -7.12 4.65
N CYS A 254 -14.12 -8.02 4.94
CA CYS A 254 -13.11 -8.44 3.97
C CYS A 254 -13.76 -9.03 2.71
N GLU A 255 -14.77 -9.89 2.85
CA GLU A 255 -15.51 -10.44 1.71
C GLU A 255 -16.23 -9.36 0.90
N ALA A 256 -16.89 -8.40 1.58
CA ALA A 256 -17.57 -7.30 0.89
C ALA A 256 -16.59 -6.43 0.09
N ARG A 257 -15.38 -6.18 0.62
CA ARG A 257 -14.32 -5.45 -0.08
C ARG A 257 -13.78 -6.25 -1.26
N GLY A 258 -13.55 -7.55 -1.08
CA GLY A 258 -13.13 -8.44 -2.18
C GLY A 258 -14.14 -8.44 -3.32
N ARG A 259 -15.45 -8.52 -3.02
CA ARG A 259 -16.51 -8.36 -4.02
C ARG A 259 -16.52 -6.99 -4.68
N PHE A 260 -16.35 -5.91 -3.92
CA PHE A 260 -16.24 -4.57 -4.51
C PHE A 260 -15.08 -4.48 -5.51
N MET A 261 -13.90 -4.99 -5.15
CA MET A 261 -12.74 -5.01 -6.05
C MET A 261 -13.01 -5.83 -7.31
N ARG A 262 -13.69 -6.98 -7.21
CA ARG A 262 -14.03 -7.82 -8.39
C ARG A 262 -15.16 -7.26 -9.24
N ASP A 263 -16.29 -6.96 -8.60
CA ASP A 263 -17.57 -6.73 -9.27
C ASP A 263 -17.75 -5.26 -9.68
N VAL A 264 -17.04 -4.33 -9.04
CA VAL A 264 -17.13 -2.89 -9.31
C VAL A 264 -15.85 -2.36 -9.93
N ILE A 265 -14.67 -2.67 -9.36
CA ILE A 265 -13.40 -2.21 -9.93
C ILE A 265 -12.96 -3.10 -11.10
N GLY A 266 -13.31 -4.39 -11.12
CA GLY A 266 -12.90 -5.31 -12.18
C GLY A 266 -11.56 -6.02 -11.94
N MET A 267 -10.98 -5.92 -10.73
CA MET A 267 -9.70 -6.54 -10.42
C MET A 267 -9.80 -8.06 -10.21
N GLU A 268 -8.74 -8.78 -10.57
CA GLU A 268 -8.60 -10.21 -10.29
C GLU A 268 -8.18 -10.44 -8.83
N VAL A 269 -9.16 -10.50 -7.93
CA VAL A 269 -8.92 -10.73 -6.50
C VAL A 269 -9.26 -12.17 -6.10
N PRO A 270 -8.28 -13.03 -5.79
CA PRO A 270 -8.55 -14.40 -5.37
C PRO A 270 -9.17 -14.43 -3.97
N ASP A 271 -9.94 -15.48 -3.69
CA ASP A 271 -10.47 -15.76 -2.35
C ASP A 271 -9.39 -15.88 -1.26
N SER A 272 -8.14 -16.13 -1.66
CA SER A 272 -6.99 -16.21 -0.78
C SER A 272 -6.44 -14.84 -0.38
N LEU A 273 -6.99 -13.73 -0.89
CA LEU A 273 -6.54 -12.38 -0.57
C LEU A 273 -7.66 -11.61 0.12
N LEU A 274 -7.46 -11.28 1.41
CA LEU A 274 -8.41 -10.50 2.20
C LEU A 274 -8.03 -9.02 2.18
N PRO A 275 -8.84 -8.12 1.61
CA PRO A 275 -8.60 -6.68 1.68
C PRO A 275 -8.97 -6.12 3.07
N LEU A 276 -8.05 -5.36 3.67
CA LEU A 276 -8.20 -4.87 5.05
C LEU A 276 -8.80 -3.46 5.15
N ALA A 277 -8.90 -2.72 4.04
CA ALA A 277 -9.42 -1.35 4.01
C ALA A 277 -10.54 -1.20 2.97
N ASP A 278 -11.42 -0.23 3.20
CA ASP A 278 -12.49 0.13 2.25
C ASP A 278 -11.95 0.83 0.99
N THR A 279 -10.66 1.17 0.97
CA THR A 279 -9.96 1.85 -0.11
C THR A 279 -9.21 0.89 -1.04
N CYS A 280 -9.06 -0.39 -0.68
CA CYS A 280 -8.37 -1.39 -1.48
C CYS A 280 -8.89 -1.42 -2.93
N GLY A 281 -7.98 -1.35 -3.90
CA GLY A 281 -8.29 -1.34 -5.33
C GLY A 281 -8.74 0.00 -5.90
N ILE A 282 -8.86 1.06 -5.08
CA ILE A 282 -9.30 2.38 -5.55
C ILE A 282 -8.11 3.25 -5.94
N VAL A 283 -8.00 3.53 -7.24
CA VAL A 283 -7.14 4.58 -7.81
C VAL A 283 -8.00 5.73 -8.30
N ALA A 284 -7.78 6.93 -7.74
CA ALA A 284 -8.46 8.16 -8.13
C ALA A 284 -7.43 9.13 -8.76
N PRO A 285 -7.40 9.29 -10.10
CA PRO A 285 -6.41 10.12 -10.79
C PRO A 285 -6.50 11.61 -10.41
N PHE A 286 -7.70 12.08 -10.11
CA PHE A 286 -8.05 13.49 -9.95
C PHE A 286 -8.54 13.78 -8.53
N LEU A 287 -7.71 14.45 -7.73
CA LEU A 287 -7.90 14.62 -6.29
C LEU A 287 -8.90 15.71 -5.91
N LEU A 288 -9.31 16.56 -6.86
CA LEU A 288 -10.41 17.52 -6.66
C LEU A 288 -11.77 16.96 -7.11
N ASP A 289 -11.79 15.76 -7.70
CA ASP A 289 -12.99 14.95 -7.86
C ASP A 289 -12.71 13.46 -7.57
N PRO A 290 -12.46 13.12 -6.29
CA PRO A 290 -11.96 11.80 -5.91
C PRO A 290 -13.00 10.67 -5.99
N ALA A 291 -14.22 10.97 -6.46
CA ALA A 291 -15.22 9.95 -6.80
C ALA A 291 -15.00 9.36 -8.20
N GLN A 292 -14.19 10.01 -9.05
CA GLN A 292 -13.76 9.48 -10.33
C GLN A 292 -12.63 8.46 -10.10
N VAL A 293 -12.92 7.19 -10.31
CA VAL A 293 -12.01 6.07 -10.09
C VAL A 293 -11.79 5.28 -11.37
N VAL A 294 -10.61 4.68 -11.51
CA VAL A 294 -10.28 3.82 -12.66
C VAL A 294 -10.73 2.39 -12.38
N VAL A 295 -11.32 1.75 -13.39
CA VAL A 295 -11.75 0.35 -13.39
C VAL A 295 -10.87 -0.45 -14.36
N CYS A 296 -10.69 -1.75 -14.09
CA CYS A 296 -9.96 -2.70 -14.94
C CYS A 296 -10.79 -3.19 -16.13
#